data_AF-A0A3N5A4L7-F1
#
_entry.id   AF-A0A3N5A4L7-F1
#
_cell.length_a   1.000
_cell.length_b   1.000
_cell.length_c   1.000
_cell.angle_alpha   90.00
_cell.angle_beta   90.00
_cell.angle_gamma   90.00
#
_symmetry.space_group_name_H-M   'P 1'
#
loop_
_entity.id
_entity.type
_entity.pdbx_description
1 polymer ?
#
loop_
_entity_poly.entity_id
_entity_poly.type
_entity_poly.pdbx_seq_one_letter_code
_entity_poly.pdbx_strand_id
1 'polypeptide(L)'
;MARSQLAAAARVARWADAALGPGSDGATADGKATLADATAERAARDLGLTVAQVRADWDTARLAGLVEVHGDSARPGWRLRAWNRDDSAVLRGWVALFDAWSLAHAEPADHEPAAVAEVVSAMPQVLSFLQLSAGPVPVDQLLDLLEQRVTELRTERCEIPYGPQPEPAQQPEAVDAPLAPLLDWALHALASVGALTYGSGQATLTPLGSWAVWVKLEQICVAAQSPAGNIEVAADEMLRGCAQLRPNAARAEYRAWLAARPVGSAVTELIAAARGDDALLRGLAFEALRVVGAPAEPDVSAVADEPTLRPYALLWLAEHDGVDPEDAHEVLTREEATWLWVDTAAAVADHGEAPMLVRHLESAVQPTVPLLLEEVQAVGHPRTVQVLVALAAAHPDPALAKAVRRAAFQVHTGGS
;
A
#
# COMPACT_ATOMS: atom_id res chain seq x y z
N MET A 1 4.61 3.28 27.42
CA MET A 1 4.46 1.96 26.77
C MET A 1 4.90 1.99 25.31
N ALA A 2 4.33 2.81 24.43
CA ALA A 2 4.79 2.86 23.02
C ALA A 2 6.30 3.18 22.88
N ARG A 3 6.82 4.16 23.64
CA ARG A 3 8.26 4.47 23.70
C ARG A 3 9.14 3.29 24.11
N SER A 4 8.68 2.47 25.06
CA SER A 4 9.46 1.32 25.52
C SER A 4 9.45 0.19 24.49
N GLN A 5 8.31 -0.02 23.81
CA GLN A 5 8.21 -1.00 22.72
C GLN A 5 9.10 -0.63 21.53
N LEU A 6 9.16 0.65 21.18
CA LEU A 6 9.95 1.14 20.05
C LEU A 6 11.38 1.58 20.42
N ALA A 7 11.84 1.37 21.66
CA ALA A 7 13.13 1.90 22.11
C ALA A 7 14.32 1.29 21.37
N ALA A 8 14.28 -0.02 21.12
CA ALA A 8 15.34 -0.75 20.44
C ALA A 8 15.43 -0.35 18.95
N ALA A 9 14.28 -0.30 18.28
CA ALA A 9 14.14 0.26 16.93
C ALA A 9 14.62 1.71 16.82
N ALA A 10 14.25 2.58 17.77
CA ALA A 10 14.68 3.98 17.78
C ALA A 10 16.20 4.12 17.99
N ARG A 11 16.84 3.18 18.71
CA ARG A 11 18.30 3.14 18.87
C ARG A 11 18.99 2.79 17.55
N VAL A 12 18.51 1.76 16.84
CA VAL A 12 19.03 1.41 15.50
C VAL A 12 18.80 2.55 14.51
N ALA A 13 17.63 3.19 14.55
CA ALA A 13 17.31 4.34 13.69
C ALA A 13 18.26 5.54 13.90
N ARG A 14 18.62 5.84 15.15
CA ARG A 14 19.60 6.90 15.46
C ARG A 14 21.03 6.54 15.03
N TRP A 15 21.40 5.27 15.13
CA TRP A 15 22.66 4.80 14.60
C TRP A 15 22.69 4.95 13.07
N ALA A 16 21.61 4.58 12.39
CA ALA A 16 21.49 4.70 10.95
C ALA A 16 21.59 6.15 10.46
N ASP A 17 20.91 7.09 11.13
CA ASP A 17 21.04 8.52 10.85
C ASP A 17 22.51 9.01 10.88
N ALA A 18 23.29 8.53 11.87
CA ALA A 18 24.70 8.88 11.99
C ALA A 18 25.63 8.13 11.02
N ALA A 19 25.30 6.89 10.65
CA ALA A 19 26.20 5.96 9.97
C ALA A 19 25.90 5.76 8.48
N LEU A 20 24.66 6.02 8.04
CA LEU A 20 24.10 5.74 6.71
C LEU A 20 23.50 6.99 6.05
N GLY A 21 23.71 8.17 6.62
CA GLY A 21 23.27 9.43 6.04
C GLY A 21 23.94 9.74 4.69
N PRO A 22 23.41 10.70 3.92
CA PRO A 22 23.96 11.07 2.61
C PRO A 22 25.46 11.41 2.68
N GLY A 23 26.28 10.77 1.84
CA GLY A 23 27.74 10.97 1.80
C GLY A 23 28.55 10.09 2.75
N SER A 24 27.94 9.07 3.37
CA SER A 24 28.64 8.05 4.13
C SER A 24 28.99 6.84 3.25
N ASP A 25 30.15 6.21 3.48
CA ASP A 25 30.61 4.99 2.75
C ASP A 25 29.75 3.73 3.04
N GLY A 26 28.57 3.89 3.65
CA GLY A 26 27.74 2.83 4.22
C GLY A 26 26.53 2.41 3.38
N ALA A 27 26.62 2.54 2.06
CA ALA A 27 25.55 2.22 1.11
C ALA A 27 24.88 0.86 1.37
N THR A 28 23.55 0.80 1.45
CA THR A 28 22.78 -0.46 1.33
C THR A 28 22.83 -0.90 -0.13
N ALA A 29 23.80 -1.76 -0.46
CA ALA A 29 24.17 -2.10 -1.84
C ALA A 29 23.07 -2.77 -2.69
N ASP A 30 21.97 -3.23 -2.08
CA ASP A 30 20.97 -4.05 -2.78
C ASP A 30 19.68 -3.29 -3.16
N GLY A 31 19.56 -1.99 -2.85
CA GLY A 31 18.36 -1.19 -3.17
C GLY A 31 17.05 -1.67 -2.53
N LYS A 32 17.12 -2.75 -1.74
CA LYS A 32 16.03 -3.30 -0.93
C LYS A 32 16.10 -2.67 0.44
N ALA A 33 14.95 -2.46 1.08
CA ALA A 33 14.86 -1.86 2.40
C ALA A 33 15.46 -2.70 3.55
N THR A 34 16.20 -3.77 3.25
CA THR A 34 16.92 -4.65 4.19
C THR A 34 18.38 -4.22 4.34
N LEU A 35 18.93 -4.33 5.56
CA LEU A 35 20.35 -4.04 5.79
C LEU A 35 21.26 -5.07 5.10
N ALA A 36 22.27 -4.58 4.37
CA ALA A 36 23.37 -5.41 3.88
C ALA A 36 24.14 -6.05 5.05
N ASP A 37 24.73 -7.24 4.83
CA ASP A 37 25.43 -8.00 5.87
C ASP A 37 26.53 -7.19 6.56
N ALA A 38 27.39 -6.52 5.79
CA ALA A 38 28.47 -5.69 6.33
C ALA A 38 27.95 -4.54 7.21
N THR A 39 26.81 -3.94 6.82
CA THR A 39 26.16 -2.86 7.57
C THR A 39 25.55 -3.39 8.86
N ALA A 40 24.90 -4.56 8.82
CA ALA A 40 24.34 -5.20 10.01
C ALA A 40 25.42 -5.64 11.00
N GLU A 41 26.56 -6.16 10.53
CA GLU A 41 27.72 -6.51 11.36
C GLU A 41 28.39 -5.28 11.99
N ARG A 42 28.46 -4.17 11.26
CA ARG A 42 28.96 -2.89 11.80
C ARG A 42 28.03 -2.37 12.90
N ALA A 43 26.73 -2.29 12.62
CA ALA A 43 25.73 -1.87 13.61
C ALA A 43 25.75 -2.75 14.87
N ALA A 44 25.88 -4.07 14.69
CA ALA A 44 25.96 -5.02 15.80
C ALA A 44 27.16 -4.73 16.72
N ARG A 45 28.34 -4.46 16.14
CA ARG A 45 29.54 -4.06 16.89
C ARG A 45 29.37 -2.71 17.57
N ASP A 46 28.87 -1.70 16.86
CA ASP A 46 28.73 -0.34 17.37
C ASP A 46 27.68 -0.25 18.51
N LEU A 47 26.61 -1.04 18.43
CA LEU A 47 25.49 -1.04 19.38
C LEU A 47 25.60 -2.11 20.48
N GLY A 48 26.57 -3.04 20.38
CA GLY A 48 26.71 -4.16 21.30
C GLY A 48 25.53 -5.15 21.23
N LEU A 49 25.03 -5.40 20.03
CA LEU A 49 23.89 -6.29 19.75
C LEU A 49 24.34 -7.47 18.88
N THR A 50 23.50 -8.49 18.76
CA THR A 50 23.68 -9.51 17.71
C THR A 50 23.21 -8.99 16.36
N VAL A 51 23.74 -9.54 15.27
CA VAL A 51 23.28 -9.20 13.90
C VAL A 51 21.78 -9.45 13.74
N ALA A 52 21.26 -10.54 14.32
CA ALA A 52 19.83 -10.85 14.30
C ALA A 52 18.99 -9.78 15.02
N GLN A 53 19.45 -9.29 16.18
CA GLN A 53 18.77 -8.21 16.90
C GLN A 53 18.75 -6.91 16.10
N VAL A 54 19.87 -6.55 15.46
CA VAL A 54 19.94 -5.36 14.59
C VAL A 54 18.95 -5.46 13.44
N ARG A 55 18.89 -6.61 12.77
CA ARG A 55 17.96 -6.83 11.64
C ARG A 55 16.51 -6.69 12.09
N ALA A 56 16.13 -7.33 13.19
CA ALA A 56 14.77 -7.22 13.74
C ALA A 56 14.42 -5.79 14.18
N ASP A 57 15.33 -5.09 14.87
CA ASP A 57 15.15 -3.71 15.30
C ASP A 57 15.08 -2.75 14.10
N TRP A 58 15.82 -3.02 13.03
CA TRP A 58 15.78 -2.27 11.77
C TRP A 58 14.43 -2.43 11.06
N ASP A 59 13.95 -3.67 10.89
CA ASP A 59 12.66 -3.93 10.27
C ASP A 59 11.53 -3.28 11.07
N THR A 60 11.61 -3.37 12.40
CA THR A 60 10.70 -2.66 13.32
C THR A 60 10.78 -1.15 13.13
N ALA A 61 11.98 -0.58 12.98
CA ALA A 61 12.17 0.85 12.76
C ALA A 61 11.58 1.30 11.41
N ARG A 62 11.70 0.49 10.36
CA ARG A 62 11.11 0.74 9.04
C ARG A 62 9.59 0.69 9.09
N LEU A 63 9.03 -0.39 9.63
CA LEU A 63 7.57 -0.57 9.76
C LEU A 63 6.92 0.50 10.65
N ALA A 64 7.62 0.92 11.71
CA ALA A 64 7.18 2.03 12.57
C ALA A 64 7.40 3.42 11.94
N GLY A 65 8.07 3.50 10.78
CA GLY A 65 8.45 4.74 10.09
C GLY A 65 9.34 5.66 10.94
N LEU A 66 10.27 5.06 11.68
CA LEU A 66 11.36 5.74 12.38
C LEU A 66 12.59 5.93 11.47
N VAL A 67 12.72 5.09 10.44
CA VAL A 67 13.72 5.19 9.38
C VAL A 67 12.98 5.26 8.05
N GLU A 68 13.49 6.10 7.16
CA GLU A 68 13.11 6.17 5.75
C GLU A 68 14.35 5.71 4.96
N VAL A 69 14.20 4.69 4.11
CA VAL A 69 15.30 4.13 3.30
C VAL A 69 15.19 4.70 1.90
N HIS A 70 16.28 5.28 1.41
CA HIS A 70 16.35 6.06 0.18
C HIS A 70 17.47 5.51 -0.70
N GLY A 71 17.13 4.56 -1.58
CA GLY A 71 18.10 3.82 -2.38
C GLY A 71 19.17 3.14 -1.50
N ASP A 72 20.38 3.69 -1.51
CA ASP A 72 21.52 3.20 -0.75
C ASP A 72 21.71 3.90 0.62
N SER A 73 20.90 4.91 0.93
CA SER A 73 21.03 5.71 2.15
C SER A 73 19.84 5.52 3.07
N ALA A 74 20.01 5.87 4.36
CA ALA A 74 18.92 5.84 5.32
C ALA A 74 18.87 7.14 6.11
N ARG A 75 17.65 7.66 6.26
CA ARG A 75 17.40 8.94 6.93
C ARG A 75 16.46 8.77 8.12
N PRO A 76 16.56 9.64 9.13
CA PRO A 76 15.69 9.60 10.29
C PRO A 76 14.28 10.01 9.83
N GLY A 77 13.31 9.11 9.98
CA GLY A 77 11.93 9.41 9.66
C GLY A 77 11.38 10.54 10.54
N TRP A 78 10.34 11.22 10.07
CA TRP A 78 9.78 12.37 10.81
C TRP A 78 9.35 12.03 12.26
N ARG A 79 8.92 10.77 12.49
CA ARG A 79 8.56 10.27 13.83
C ARG A 79 9.78 10.19 14.75
N LEU A 80 10.95 9.83 14.23
CA LEU A 80 12.20 9.87 14.97
C LEU A 80 12.65 11.31 15.25
N ARG A 81 12.50 12.22 14.28
CA ARG A 81 12.78 13.66 14.46
C ARG A 81 11.88 14.31 15.52
N ALA A 82 10.64 13.84 15.65
CA ALA A 82 9.69 14.29 16.67
C ALA A 82 9.79 13.50 17.99
N TRP A 83 10.64 12.47 18.06
CA TRP A 83 10.64 11.47 19.13
C TRP A 83 10.63 12.11 20.52
N ASN A 84 11.49 13.07 20.83
CA ASN A 84 11.59 13.61 22.19
C ASN A 84 10.50 14.63 22.57
N ARG A 85 9.68 15.09 21.62
CA ARG A 85 8.78 16.24 21.79
C ARG A 85 7.31 15.98 21.48
N ASP A 86 6.99 14.88 20.80
CA ASP A 86 5.63 14.53 20.39
C ASP A 86 5.35 13.06 20.72
N ASP A 87 4.63 12.80 21.82
CA ASP A 87 4.18 11.45 22.18
C ASP A 87 3.20 10.87 21.17
N SER A 88 2.41 11.71 20.49
CA SER A 88 1.52 11.26 19.42
C SER A 88 2.30 10.76 18.19
N ALA A 89 3.49 11.31 17.90
CA ALA A 89 4.36 10.78 16.85
C ALA A 89 4.85 9.36 17.17
N VAL A 90 5.22 9.11 18.43
CA VAL A 90 5.63 7.77 18.89
C VAL A 90 4.45 6.80 18.81
N LEU A 91 3.28 7.24 19.26
CA LEU A 91 2.06 6.42 19.22
C LEU A 91 1.68 6.06 17.79
N ARG A 92 1.77 7.01 16.85
CA ARG A 92 1.56 6.75 15.41
C ARG A 92 2.59 5.80 14.81
N GLY A 93 3.82 5.79 15.32
CA GLY A 93 4.83 4.81 14.90
C GLY A 93 4.49 3.40 15.41
N TRP A 94 4.02 3.30 16.66
CA TRP A 94 3.64 2.02 17.22
C TRP A 94 2.36 1.46 16.55
N VAL A 95 1.38 2.32 16.23
CA VAL A 95 0.20 1.90 15.45
C VAL A 95 0.58 1.39 14.06
N ALA A 96 1.54 2.03 13.38
CA ALA A 96 2.03 1.54 12.09
C ALA A 96 2.68 0.15 12.20
N LEU A 97 3.48 -0.08 13.25
CA LEU A 97 4.04 -1.41 13.54
C LEU A 97 2.95 -2.44 13.88
N PHE A 98 1.97 -2.05 14.71
CA PHE A 98 0.83 -2.90 15.06
C PHE A 98 0.04 -3.31 13.82
N ASP A 99 -0.20 -2.39 12.90
CA ASP A 99 -0.92 -2.65 11.65
C ASP A 99 -0.12 -3.56 10.69
N ALA A 100 1.21 -3.54 10.81
CA ALA A 100 2.14 -4.37 10.07
C ALA A 100 2.65 -5.60 10.87
N TRP A 101 1.92 -6.05 11.91
CA TRP A 101 2.35 -7.13 12.80
C TRP A 101 2.74 -8.42 12.06
N SER A 102 2.04 -8.75 10.97
CA SER A 102 2.30 -9.94 10.16
C SER A 102 3.56 -9.82 9.30
N LEU A 103 4.01 -8.59 9.02
CA LEU A 103 5.26 -8.31 8.31
C LEU A 103 6.45 -8.21 9.28
N ALA A 104 6.20 -7.86 10.54
CA ALA A 104 7.22 -7.74 11.58
C ALA A 104 7.71 -9.10 12.10
N HIS A 105 6.97 -10.18 11.81
CA HIS A 105 7.26 -11.53 12.27
C HIS A 105 7.27 -12.48 11.07
N ALA A 106 8.36 -13.24 10.90
CA ALA A 106 8.50 -14.12 9.75
C ALA A 106 7.35 -15.13 9.67
N GLU A 107 6.81 -15.31 8.46
CA GLU A 107 5.75 -16.28 8.19
C GLU A 107 6.26 -17.72 8.39
N PRO A 108 5.39 -18.65 8.84
CA PRO A 108 5.77 -20.04 9.01
C PRO A 108 5.99 -20.71 7.63
N ALA A 109 7.21 -21.16 7.36
CA ALA A 109 7.64 -21.66 6.04
C ALA A 109 6.87 -22.91 5.54
N ASP A 110 6.25 -23.67 6.43
CA ASP A 110 5.57 -24.93 6.11
C ASP A 110 4.08 -24.76 5.73
N HIS A 111 3.60 -23.53 5.51
CA HIS A 111 2.20 -23.24 5.19
C HIS A 111 2.03 -22.55 3.84
N GLU A 112 0.92 -22.84 3.18
CA GLU A 112 0.53 -22.16 1.93
C GLU A 112 0.31 -20.66 2.19
N PRO A 113 0.85 -19.75 1.34
CA PRO A 113 0.67 -18.31 1.51
C PRO A 113 -0.80 -17.88 1.58
N ALA A 114 -1.69 -18.59 0.88
CA ALA A 114 -3.13 -18.35 0.93
C ALA A 114 -3.72 -18.57 2.33
N ALA A 115 -3.27 -19.60 3.05
CA ALA A 115 -3.75 -19.90 4.41
C ALA A 115 -3.25 -18.85 5.41
N VAL A 116 -2.01 -18.38 5.26
CA VAL A 116 -1.47 -17.28 6.07
C VAL A 116 -2.29 -16.00 5.85
N ALA A 117 -2.58 -15.66 4.59
CA ALA A 117 -3.38 -14.49 4.24
C ALA A 117 -4.81 -14.56 4.81
N GLU A 118 -5.44 -15.75 4.81
CA GLU A 118 -6.76 -15.96 5.43
C GLU A 118 -6.73 -15.71 6.94
N VAL A 119 -5.71 -16.21 7.65
CA VAL A 119 -5.57 -15.98 9.10
C VAL A 119 -5.31 -14.51 9.40
N VAL A 120 -4.41 -13.87 8.66
CA VAL A 120 -4.16 -12.42 8.80
C VAL A 120 -5.45 -11.62 8.58
N SER A 121 -6.27 -12.01 7.59
CA SER A 121 -7.59 -11.41 7.29
C SER A 121 -8.63 -11.61 8.39
N ALA A 122 -8.56 -12.71 9.13
CA ALA A 122 -9.46 -12.99 10.24
C ALA A 122 -9.06 -12.31 11.57
N MET A 123 -7.78 -11.94 11.74
CA MET A 123 -7.28 -11.37 13.01
C MET A 123 -8.00 -10.11 13.52
N PRO A 124 -8.53 -9.17 12.70
CA PRO A 124 -9.33 -8.07 13.20
C PRO A 124 -10.54 -8.49 14.05
N GLN A 125 -11.20 -9.60 13.71
CA GLN A 125 -12.32 -10.12 14.50
C GLN A 125 -11.84 -10.74 15.80
N VAL A 126 -10.72 -11.49 15.77
CA VAL A 126 -10.08 -12.07 16.96
C VAL A 126 -9.67 -10.97 17.96
N LEU A 127 -9.07 -9.89 17.46
CA LEU A 127 -8.69 -8.73 18.27
C LEU A 127 -9.91 -8.02 18.87
N SER A 128 -10.99 -7.89 18.10
CA SER A 128 -12.26 -7.33 18.58
C SER A 128 -12.87 -8.19 19.68
N PHE A 129 -12.81 -9.52 19.54
CA PHE A 129 -13.25 -10.44 20.59
C PHE A 129 -12.43 -10.28 21.87
N LEU A 130 -11.09 -10.29 21.78
CA LEU A 130 -10.21 -10.04 22.92
C LEU A 130 -10.51 -8.72 23.63
N GLN A 131 -10.83 -7.67 22.86
CA GLN A 131 -11.20 -6.36 23.40
C GLN A 131 -12.52 -6.40 24.18
N LEU A 132 -13.53 -7.14 23.68
CA LEU A 132 -14.82 -7.28 24.32
C LEU A 132 -14.77 -8.20 25.55
N SER A 133 -13.91 -9.21 25.55
CA SER A 133 -13.72 -10.11 26.70
C SER A 133 -13.10 -9.42 27.90
N ALA A 134 -12.32 -8.34 27.70
CA ALA A 134 -11.70 -7.53 28.75
C ALA A 134 -10.90 -8.34 29.80
N GLY A 135 -10.27 -9.46 29.39
CA GLY A 135 -9.51 -10.36 30.25
C GLY A 135 -8.82 -11.48 29.46
N PRO A 136 -8.19 -12.47 30.15
CA PRO A 136 -7.57 -13.62 29.51
C PRO A 136 -8.58 -14.46 28.74
N VAL A 137 -8.23 -14.83 27.51
CA VAL A 137 -9.03 -15.68 26.64
C VAL A 137 -8.25 -16.95 26.30
N PRO A 138 -8.85 -18.14 26.47
CA PRO A 138 -8.25 -19.42 26.09
C PRO A 138 -7.97 -19.56 24.58
N VAL A 139 -6.85 -20.19 24.22
CA VAL A 139 -6.45 -20.40 22.81
C VAL A 139 -7.44 -21.25 22.04
N ASP A 140 -8.03 -22.27 22.67
CA ASP A 140 -9.09 -23.09 22.07
C ASP A 140 -10.30 -22.26 21.66
N GLN A 141 -10.71 -21.30 22.49
CA GLN A 141 -11.80 -20.38 22.15
C GLN A 141 -11.44 -19.44 20.98
N LEU A 142 -10.18 -18.99 20.91
CA LEU A 142 -9.71 -18.17 19.79
C LEU A 142 -9.60 -18.97 18.49
N LEU A 143 -9.27 -20.26 18.60
CA LEU A 143 -9.20 -21.18 17.46
C LEU A 143 -10.59 -21.44 16.88
N ASP A 144 -11.58 -21.72 17.71
CA ASP A 144 -12.98 -21.88 17.26
C ASP A 144 -13.47 -20.64 16.50
N LEU A 145 -13.17 -19.44 17.02
CA LEU A 145 -13.52 -18.18 16.37
C LEU A 145 -12.79 -18.00 15.03
N LEU A 146 -11.50 -18.34 14.98
CA LEU A 146 -10.70 -18.24 13.77
C LEU A 146 -11.19 -19.20 12.68
N GLU A 147 -11.48 -20.45 13.03
CA GLU A 147 -12.03 -21.47 12.13
C GLU A 147 -13.36 -21.02 11.53
N GLN A 148 -14.25 -20.47 12.36
CA GLN A 148 -15.51 -19.91 11.88
C GLN A 148 -15.26 -18.77 10.89
N ARG A 149 -14.38 -17.81 11.21
CA ARG A 149 -14.16 -16.64 10.34
C ARG A 149 -13.49 -17.00 9.02
N VAL A 150 -12.51 -17.90 9.03
CA VAL A 150 -11.86 -18.38 7.81
C VAL A 150 -12.88 -19.08 6.91
N THR A 151 -13.80 -19.86 7.49
CA THR A 151 -14.92 -20.48 6.74
C THR A 151 -15.82 -19.43 6.10
N GLU A 152 -16.18 -18.37 6.83
CA GLU A 152 -16.97 -17.25 6.30
C GLU A 152 -16.25 -16.55 5.13
N LEU A 153 -14.97 -16.19 5.31
CA LEU A 153 -14.15 -15.54 4.27
C LEU A 153 -14.05 -16.38 2.99
N ARG A 154 -13.89 -17.70 3.12
CA ARG A 154 -13.88 -18.60 1.96
C ARG A 154 -15.23 -18.63 1.26
N THR A 155 -16.33 -18.60 2.02
CA THR A 155 -17.69 -18.57 1.48
C THR A 155 -17.98 -17.25 0.76
N GLU A 156 -17.62 -16.11 1.35
CA GLU A 156 -17.72 -14.77 0.74
C GLU A 156 -16.96 -14.72 -0.60
N ARG A 157 -15.76 -15.31 -0.67
CA ARG A 157 -14.96 -15.40 -1.91
C ARG A 157 -15.59 -16.30 -2.99
N CYS A 158 -16.52 -17.19 -2.62
CA CYS A 158 -17.20 -18.09 -3.55
C CYS A 158 -18.49 -17.48 -4.15
N GLU A 159 -18.90 -16.28 -3.75
CA GLU A 159 -20.05 -15.62 -4.36
C GLU A 159 -19.76 -15.27 -5.83
N ILE A 160 -20.50 -15.92 -6.73
CA ILE A 160 -20.30 -15.82 -8.19
C ILE A 160 -20.79 -14.45 -8.70
N PRO A 161 -19.97 -13.70 -9.47
CA PRO A 161 -20.41 -12.46 -10.11
C PRO A 161 -21.62 -12.67 -11.02
N TYR A 162 -22.61 -11.78 -10.98
CA TYR A 162 -23.78 -11.83 -11.85
C TYR A 162 -23.40 -11.39 -13.28
N GLY A 163 -23.06 -12.35 -14.16
CA GLY A 163 -22.72 -12.14 -15.58
C GLY A 163 -22.50 -13.46 -16.34
N PRO A 164 -22.42 -13.45 -17.68
CA PRO A 164 -22.21 -14.69 -18.46
C PRO A 164 -20.82 -15.29 -18.17
N GLN A 165 -20.82 -16.48 -17.58
CA GLN A 165 -19.61 -17.20 -17.15
C GLN A 165 -18.82 -17.79 -18.34
N PRO A 166 -17.48 -17.66 -18.34
CA PRO A 166 -16.60 -18.64 -18.97
C PRO A 166 -16.74 -20.01 -18.27
N GLU A 167 -16.50 -21.11 -18.98
CA GLU A 167 -16.63 -22.48 -18.45
C GLU A 167 -15.91 -22.65 -17.09
N PRO A 168 -16.52 -23.37 -16.13
CA PRO A 168 -15.97 -23.50 -14.79
C PRO A 168 -14.64 -24.24 -14.83
N ALA A 169 -13.55 -23.51 -14.59
CA ALA A 169 -12.29 -24.12 -14.20
C ALA A 169 -12.48 -24.75 -12.81
N GLN A 170 -12.12 -26.02 -12.67
CA GLN A 170 -12.07 -26.69 -11.37
C GLN A 170 -11.10 -25.92 -10.48
N GLN A 171 -11.62 -25.15 -9.53
CA GLN A 171 -10.81 -24.60 -8.45
C GLN A 171 -10.30 -25.78 -7.62
N PRO A 172 -8.99 -25.85 -7.31
CA PRO A 172 -8.50 -26.87 -6.40
C PRO A 172 -9.25 -26.73 -5.07
N GLU A 173 -9.83 -27.82 -4.58
CA GLU A 173 -10.36 -27.89 -3.22
C GLU A 173 -9.26 -27.42 -2.27
N ALA A 174 -9.47 -26.27 -1.60
CA ALA A 174 -8.54 -25.78 -0.61
C ALA A 174 -8.45 -26.84 0.50
N VAL A 175 -7.31 -27.52 0.58
CA VAL A 175 -7.04 -28.48 1.65
C VAL A 175 -7.12 -27.70 2.96
N ASP A 176 -7.96 -28.14 3.89
CA ASP A 176 -8.08 -27.54 5.23
C ASP A 176 -6.74 -27.69 5.97
N ALA A 177 -5.87 -26.70 5.79
CA ALA A 177 -4.65 -26.56 6.55
C ALA A 177 -5.03 -26.39 8.03
N PRO A 178 -4.35 -27.07 8.97
CA PRO A 178 -4.64 -26.90 10.38
C PRO A 178 -4.39 -25.43 10.77
N LEU A 179 -5.40 -24.76 11.30
CA LEU A 179 -5.29 -23.33 11.66
C LEU A 179 -4.60 -23.11 13.01
N ALA A 180 -4.50 -24.13 13.87
CA ALA A 180 -3.89 -23.99 15.19
C ALA A 180 -2.43 -23.49 15.17
N PRO A 181 -1.52 -24.02 14.31
CA PRO A 181 -0.17 -23.47 14.17
C PRO A 181 -0.15 -22.02 13.66
N LEU A 182 -1.07 -21.67 12.77
CA LEU A 182 -1.18 -20.30 12.24
C LEU A 182 -1.73 -19.32 13.28
N LEU A 183 -2.68 -19.74 14.12
CA LEU A 183 -3.13 -18.95 15.26
C LEU A 183 -1.99 -18.73 16.26
N ASP A 184 -1.25 -19.79 16.59
CA ASP A 184 -0.12 -19.69 17.51
C ASP A 184 0.94 -18.70 16.98
N TRP A 185 1.26 -18.78 15.69
CA TRP A 185 2.11 -17.79 15.01
C TRP A 185 1.55 -16.37 15.12
N ALA A 186 0.26 -16.16 14.81
CA ALA A 186 -0.35 -14.83 14.84
C ALA A 186 -0.33 -14.22 16.26
N LEU A 187 -0.57 -15.03 17.29
CA LEU A 187 -0.50 -14.61 18.68
C LEU A 187 0.94 -14.25 19.09
N HIS A 188 1.94 -15.04 18.69
CA HIS A 188 3.35 -14.70 18.91
C HIS A 188 3.76 -13.41 18.19
N ALA A 189 3.30 -13.21 16.95
CA ALA A 189 3.59 -12.02 16.17
C ALA A 189 2.98 -10.76 16.81
N LEU A 190 1.71 -10.81 17.22
CA LEU A 190 1.05 -9.72 17.96
C LEU A 190 1.70 -9.46 19.34
N ALA A 191 2.16 -10.51 20.01
CA ALA A 191 2.91 -10.37 21.26
C ALA A 191 4.27 -9.68 21.02
N SER A 192 4.94 -9.98 19.91
CA SER A 192 6.25 -9.41 19.57
C SER A 192 6.21 -7.90 19.34
N VAL A 193 5.09 -7.35 18.84
CA VAL A 193 4.87 -5.91 18.71
C VAL A 193 4.26 -5.27 19.99
N GLY A 194 4.02 -6.07 21.03
CA GLY A 194 3.51 -5.63 22.31
C GLY A 194 2.00 -5.37 22.34
N ALA A 195 1.23 -5.89 21.39
CA ALA A 195 -0.22 -5.72 21.32
C ALA A 195 -0.95 -6.58 22.36
N LEU A 196 -0.45 -7.79 22.63
CA LEU A 196 -1.02 -8.71 23.61
C LEU A 196 0.08 -9.42 24.42
N THR A 197 -0.30 -10.00 25.55
CA THR A 197 0.49 -11.02 26.25
C THR A 197 -0.03 -12.39 25.84
N TYR A 198 0.88 -13.31 25.55
CA TYR A 198 0.56 -14.69 25.20
C TYR A 198 1.35 -15.66 26.09
N GLY A 199 0.65 -16.56 26.77
CA GLY A 199 1.27 -17.54 27.66
C GLY A 199 0.25 -18.37 28.44
N SER A 200 0.66 -19.54 28.93
CA SER A 200 -0.22 -20.49 29.64
C SER A 200 -1.48 -20.90 28.85
N GLY A 201 -1.41 -20.90 27.51
CA GLY A 201 -2.55 -21.20 26.65
C GLY A 201 -3.63 -20.12 26.66
N GLN A 202 -3.29 -18.87 26.99
CA GLN A 202 -4.21 -17.73 27.04
C GLN A 202 -3.59 -16.50 26.36
N ALA A 203 -4.43 -15.66 25.76
CA ALA A 203 -4.03 -14.35 25.24
C ALA A 203 -4.79 -13.22 25.96
N THR A 204 -4.16 -12.06 26.11
CA THR A 204 -4.79 -10.86 26.70
C THR A 204 -4.23 -9.61 26.07
N LEU A 205 -5.08 -8.66 25.63
CA LEU A 205 -4.60 -7.38 25.11
C LEU A 205 -3.82 -6.62 26.19
N THR A 206 -2.70 -6.02 25.80
CA THR A 206 -2.03 -5.04 26.66
C THR A 206 -2.85 -3.75 26.71
N PRO A 207 -2.64 -2.84 27.68
CA PRO A 207 -3.27 -1.52 27.65
C PRO A 207 -3.06 -0.76 26.32
N LEU A 208 -1.91 -0.96 25.67
CA LEU A 208 -1.60 -0.32 24.39
C LEU A 208 -2.34 -1.00 23.22
N GLY A 209 -2.40 -2.32 23.19
CA GLY A 209 -3.18 -3.07 22.22
C GLY A 209 -4.68 -2.81 22.36
N SER A 210 -5.19 -2.79 23.58
CA SER A 210 -6.60 -2.48 23.88
C SER A 210 -6.99 -1.08 23.38
N TRP A 211 -6.14 -0.08 23.64
CA TRP A 211 -6.35 1.28 23.11
C TRP A 211 -6.38 1.28 21.57
N ALA A 212 -5.47 0.57 20.91
CA ALA A 212 -5.40 0.56 19.45
C ALA A 212 -6.57 -0.16 18.78
N VAL A 213 -6.99 -1.30 19.35
CA VAL A 213 -8.21 -1.99 18.90
C VAL A 213 -9.43 -1.12 19.11
N TRP A 214 -9.54 -0.42 20.25
CA TRP A 214 -10.62 0.53 20.49
C TRP A 214 -10.64 1.67 19.46
N VAL A 215 -9.50 2.28 19.16
CA VAL A 215 -9.41 3.34 18.13
C VAL A 215 -9.85 2.81 16.75
N LYS A 216 -9.45 1.59 16.38
CA LYS A 216 -9.89 0.97 15.13
C LYS A 216 -11.39 0.72 15.11
N LEU A 217 -11.96 0.17 16.20
CA LEU A 217 -13.40 -0.02 16.32
C LEU A 217 -14.17 1.30 16.24
N GLU A 218 -13.65 2.37 16.85
CA GLU A 218 -14.24 3.70 16.74
C GLU A 218 -14.19 4.22 15.30
N GLN A 219 -13.04 4.07 14.62
CA GLN A 219 -12.89 4.44 13.21
C GLN A 219 -13.83 3.65 12.30
N ILE A 220 -13.99 2.35 12.54
CA ILE A 220 -14.95 1.50 11.82
C ILE A 220 -16.38 2.01 12.07
N CYS A 221 -16.75 2.35 13.31
CA CYS A 221 -18.07 2.89 13.62
C CYS A 221 -18.33 4.23 12.90
N VAL A 222 -17.32 5.11 12.85
CA VAL A 222 -17.41 6.39 12.14
C VAL A 222 -17.49 6.17 10.62
N ALA A 223 -16.69 5.26 10.09
CA ALA A 223 -16.65 4.88 8.69
C ALA A 223 -17.96 4.23 8.21
N ALA A 224 -18.55 3.36 9.03
CA ALA A 224 -19.85 2.75 8.77
C ALA A 224 -21.00 3.78 8.75
N GLN A 225 -20.79 4.95 9.36
CA GLN A 225 -21.70 6.10 9.29
C GLN A 225 -21.35 7.06 8.14
N SER A 226 -20.30 6.76 7.35
CA SER A 226 -19.99 7.57 6.17
C SER A 226 -21.19 7.55 5.22
N PRO A 227 -21.55 8.69 4.61
CA PRO A 227 -22.60 8.71 3.59
C PRO A 227 -22.29 7.80 2.39
N ALA A 228 -21.02 7.45 2.18
CA ALA A 228 -20.56 6.64 1.07
C ALA A 228 -20.69 5.14 1.33
N GLY A 229 -20.53 4.66 2.56
CA GLY A 229 -20.76 3.26 2.93
C GLY A 229 -19.74 2.26 2.38
N ASN A 230 -18.55 2.70 1.95
CA ASN A 230 -17.59 1.85 1.21
C ASN A 230 -16.75 0.92 2.10
N ILE A 231 -17.00 0.82 3.41
CA ILE A 231 -16.09 0.13 4.33
C ILE A 231 -16.01 -1.39 4.08
N GLU A 232 -17.08 -2.00 3.58
CA GLU A 232 -17.19 -3.45 3.37
C GLU A 232 -16.88 -3.88 1.93
N VAL A 233 -16.78 -2.93 0.99
CA VAL A 233 -16.59 -3.25 -0.44
C VAL A 233 -15.12 -3.48 -0.79
N ALA A 234 -14.90 -4.08 -1.97
CA ALA A 234 -13.59 -4.27 -2.56
C ALA A 234 -12.92 -2.92 -2.92
N ALA A 235 -11.59 -2.93 -3.06
CA ALA A 235 -10.82 -1.71 -3.34
C ALA A 235 -11.32 -0.94 -4.56
N ASP A 236 -11.61 -1.62 -5.68
CA ASP A 236 -12.06 -1.00 -6.92
C ASP A 236 -13.41 -0.27 -6.76
N GLU A 237 -14.36 -0.88 -6.05
CA GLU A 237 -15.65 -0.26 -5.75
C GLU A 237 -15.50 0.93 -4.80
N MET A 238 -14.69 0.81 -3.76
CA MET A 238 -14.36 1.91 -2.86
C MET A 238 -13.72 3.09 -3.62
N LEU A 239 -12.77 2.82 -4.50
CA LEU A 239 -12.08 3.84 -5.30
C LEU A 239 -13.06 4.54 -6.26
N ARG A 240 -13.97 3.80 -6.91
CA ARG A 240 -15.06 4.38 -7.72
C ARG A 240 -15.96 5.28 -6.88
N GLY A 241 -16.35 4.85 -5.69
CA GLY A 241 -17.14 5.66 -4.76
C GLY A 241 -16.42 6.96 -4.35
N CYS A 242 -15.09 6.95 -4.33
CA CYS A 242 -14.27 8.12 -4.00
C CYS A 242 -14.02 9.06 -5.19
N ALA A 243 -14.27 8.65 -6.44
CA ALA A 243 -13.91 9.39 -7.65
C ALA A 243 -14.46 10.82 -7.69
N GLN A 244 -15.65 11.04 -7.12
CA GLN A 244 -16.34 12.34 -7.12
C GLN A 244 -16.13 13.14 -5.82
N LEU A 245 -15.33 12.62 -4.89
CA LEU A 245 -15.06 13.28 -3.62
C LEU A 245 -13.92 14.29 -3.75
N ARG A 246 -13.97 15.32 -2.90
CA ARG A 246 -12.81 16.22 -2.73
C ARG A 246 -11.63 15.44 -2.10
N PRO A 247 -10.37 15.81 -2.36
CA PRO A 247 -9.21 15.04 -1.91
C PRO A 247 -9.19 14.69 -0.41
N ASN A 248 -9.54 15.64 0.46
CA ASN A 248 -9.59 15.38 1.91
C ASN A 248 -10.70 14.40 2.32
N ALA A 249 -11.82 14.40 1.59
CA ALA A 249 -12.92 13.47 1.83
C ALA A 249 -12.57 12.07 1.33
N ALA A 250 -12.02 11.95 0.12
CA ALA A 250 -11.50 10.68 -0.41
C ALA A 250 -10.44 10.08 0.53
N ARG A 251 -9.50 10.91 1.03
CA ARG A 251 -8.49 10.46 2.01
C ARG A 251 -9.10 9.99 3.33
N ALA A 252 -10.25 10.52 3.74
CA ALA A 252 -10.97 10.04 4.91
C ALA A 252 -11.60 8.66 4.63
N GLU A 253 -12.20 8.47 3.47
CA GLU A 253 -12.73 7.17 3.02
C GLU A 253 -11.63 6.11 2.91
N TYR A 254 -10.45 6.45 2.37
CA TYR A 254 -9.31 5.51 2.33
C TYR A 254 -8.91 5.05 3.73
N ARG A 255 -8.81 5.98 4.70
CA ARG A 255 -8.49 5.62 6.09
C ARG A 255 -9.57 4.75 6.73
N ALA A 256 -10.83 5.05 6.47
CA ALA A 256 -11.98 4.29 6.92
C ALA A 256 -11.93 2.85 6.39
N TRP A 257 -11.73 2.69 5.09
CA TRP A 257 -11.61 1.41 4.41
C TRP A 257 -10.40 0.60 4.93
N LEU A 258 -9.24 1.25 5.10
CA LEU A 258 -8.04 0.64 5.65
C LEU A 258 -8.19 0.21 7.12
N ALA A 259 -8.97 0.94 7.93
CA ALA A 259 -9.14 0.62 9.35
C ALA A 259 -9.86 -0.71 9.59
N ALA A 260 -10.67 -1.16 8.62
CA ALA A 260 -11.50 -2.34 8.72
C ALA A 260 -10.82 -3.64 8.27
N ARG A 261 -9.57 -3.57 7.78
CA ARG A 261 -8.90 -4.70 7.13
C ARG A 261 -7.40 -4.74 7.42
N PRO A 262 -6.72 -5.89 7.25
CA PRO A 262 -5.27 -5.95 7.39
C PRO A 262 -4.56 -5.22 6.26
N VAL A 263 -3.40 -4.64 6.58
CA VAL A 263 -2.64 -3.81 5.64
C VAL A 263 -2.17 -4.59 4.41
N GLY A 264 -1.67 -5.82 4.57
CA GLY A 264 -1.22 -6.63 3.44
C GLY A 264 -2.33 -6.93 2.42
N SER A 265 -3.53 -7.29 2.90
CA SER A 265 -4.71 -7.48 2.03
C SER A 265 -5.08 -6.20 1.31
N ALA A 266 -5.14 -5.08 2.05
CA ALA A 266 -5.44 -3.77 1.48
C ALA A 266 -4.46 -3.37 0.37
N VAL A 267 -3.16 -3.55 0.58
CA VAL A 267 -2.12 -3.25 -0.43
C VAL A 267 -2.32 -4.13 -1.67
N THR A 268 -2.55 -5.42 -1.47
CA THR A 268 -2.81 -6.38 -2.56
C THR A 268 -4.03 -5.98 -3.38
N GLU A 269 -5.15 -5.66 -2.72
CA GLU A 269 -6.38 -5.23 -3.39
C GLU A 269 -6.22 -3.91 -4.13
N LEU A 270 -5.50 -2.93 -3.55
CA LEU A 270 -5.23 -1.64 -4.20
C LEU A 270 -4.36 -1.81 -5.45
N ILE A 271 -3.32 -2.63 -5.39
CA ILE A 271 -2.48 -2.93 -6.56
C ILE A 271 -3.28 -3.68 -7.62
N ALA A 272 -4.14 -4.64 -7.22
CA ALA A 272 -5.03 -5.33 -8.15
C ALA A 272 -6.00 -4.35 -8.84
N ALA A 273 -6.57 -3.40 -8.12
CA ALA A 273 -7.40 -2.34 -8.70
C ALA A 273 -6.59 -1.47 -9.66
N ALA A 274 -5.33 -1.15 -9.34
CA ALA A 274 -4.46 -0.35 -10.19
C ALA A 274 -4.10 -1.03 -11.52
N ARG A 275 -3.99 -2.38 -11.54
CA ARG A 275 -3.75 -3.17 -12.76
C ARG A 275 -4.94 -3.17 -13.73
N GLY A 276 -6.13 -2.78 -13.26
CA GLY A 276 -7.31 -2.70 -14.10
C GLY A 276 -7.19 -1.71 -15.27
N ASP A 277 -8.18 -1.75 -16.16
CA ASP A 277 -8.22 -0.92 -17.37
C ASP A 277 -8.65 0.54 -17.12
N ASP A 278 -9.15 0.84 -15.91
CA ASP A 278 -9.62 2.17 -15.54
C ASP A 278 -8.46 3.05 -15.04
N ALA A 279 -8.08 4.01 -15.89
CA ALA A 279 -6.99 4.94 -15.61
C ALA A 279 -7.23 5.80 -14.36
N LEU A 280 -8.48 6.15 -14.04
CA LEU A 280 -8.78 6.91 -12.83
C LEU A 280 -8.54 6.05 -11.59
N LEU A 281 -9.02 4.82 -11.59
CA LEU A 281 -8.82 3.91 -10.45
C LEU A 281 -7.35 3.61 -10.21
N ARG A 282 -6.55 3.53 -11.28
CA ARG A 282 -5.09 3.39 -11.16
C ARG A 282 -4.45 4.54 -10.39
N GLY A 283 -4.75 5.78 -10.74
CA GLY A 283 -4.26 6.94 -9.98
C GLY A 283 -4.76 6.96 -8.53
N LEU A 284 -6.06 6.72 -8.31
CA LEU A 284 -6.65 6.72 -6.96
C LEU A 284 -6.09 5.59 -6.08
N ALA A 285 -5.77 4.43 -6.64
CA ALA A 285 -5.15 3.34 -5.91
C ALA A 285 -3.78 3.75 -5.34
N PHE A 286 -2.95 4.45 -6.11
CA PHE A 286 -1.67 4.98 -5.63
C PHE A 286 -1.83 6.13 -4.63
N GLU A 287 -2.90 6.92 -4.69
CA GLU A 287 -3.26 7.85 -3.62
C GLU A 287 -3.62 7.13 -2.31
N ALA A 288 -4.37 6.04 -2.39
CA ALA A 288 -4.68 5.21 -1.23
C ALA A 288 -3.42 4.50 -0.67
N LEU A 289 -2.50 4.02 -1.53
CA LEU A 289 -1.21 3.45 -1.10
C LEU A 289 -0.34 4.49 -0.37
N ARG A 290 -0.42 5.79 -0.71
CA ARG A 290 0.24 6.87 0.08
C ARG A 290 -0.38 7.05 1.48
N VAL A 291 -1.62 6.63 1.69
CA VAL A 291 -2.23 6.60 3.04
C VAL A 291 -1.67 5.43 3.84
N VAL A 292 -1.39 4.29 3.21
CA VAL A 292 -0.75 3.13 3.83
C VAL A 292 0.69 3.45 4.25
N GLY A 293 1.49 4.02 3.35
CA GLY A 293 2.89 4.40 3.61
C GLY A 293 3.86 3.22 3.60
N ALA A 294 4.85 3.22 4.51
CA ALA A 294 5.97 2.28 4.52
C ALA A 294 5.63 0.78 4.40
N PRO A 295 4.53 0.27 4.98
CA PRO A 295 4.16 -1.12 4.78
C PRO A 295 3.87 -1.52 3.32
N ALA A 296 3.50 -0.57 2.45
CA ALA A 296 3.22 -0.84 1.03
C ALA A 296 4.46 -0.86 0.14
N GLU A 297 5.62 -0.38 0.63
CA GLU A 297 6.83 -0.23 -0.18
C GLU A 297 7.28 -1.51 -0.89
N PRO A 298 7.32 -2.70 -0.26
CA PRO A 298 7.78 -3.91 -0.93
C PRO A 298 6.90 -4.27 -2.14
N ASP A 299 5.58 -4.17 -2.00
CA ASP A 299 4.65 -4.48 -3.07
C ASP A 299 4.67 -3.41 -4.17
N VAL A 300 4.84 -2.14 -3.83
CA VAL A 300 4.99 -1.05 -4.81
C VAL A 300 6.30 -1.20 -5.59
N SER A 301 7.39 -1.55 -4.92
CA SER A 301 8.69 -1.84 -5.54
C SER A 301 8.57 -3.02 -6.53
N ALA A 302 7.87 -4.09 -6.14
CA ALA A 302 7.68 -5.27 -6.98
C ALA A 302 6.93 -4.98 -8.29
N VAL A 303 6.04 -3.98 -8.31
CA VAL A 303 5.28 -3.60 -9.51
C VAL A 303 5.93 -2.48 -10.33
N ALA A 304 7.09 -1.96 -9.91
CA ALA A 304 7.79 -0.90 -10.64
C ALA A 304 8.28 -1.33 -12.03
N ASP A 305 8.38 -2.64 -12.28
CA ASP A 305 8.73 -3.19 -13.59
C ASP A 305 7.51 -3.48 -14.48
N GLU A 306 6.28 -3.36 -13.96
CA GLU A 306 5.07 -3.51 -14.75
C GLU A 306 4.82 -2.23 -15.57
N PRO A 307 4.79 -2.28 -16.92
CA PRO A 307 4.72 -1.07 -17.74
C PRO A 307 3.55 -0.14 -17.43
N THR A 308 2.39 -0.71 -17.04
CA THR A 308 1.18 0.06 -16.73
C THR A 308 1.22 0.72 -15.35
N LEU A 309 1.98 0.18 -14.41
CA LEU A 309 2.07 0.69 -13.04
C LEU A 309 3.35 1.49 -12.80
N ARG A 310 4.37 1.28 -13.64
CA ARG A 310 5.71 1.84 -13.48
C ARG A 310 5.74 3.34 -13.20
N PRO A 311 5.09 4.23 -13.99
CA PRO A 311 5.14 5.66 -13.69
C PRO A 311 4.56 6.02 -12.31
N TYR A 312 3.48 5.34 -11.89
CA TYR A 312 2.87 5.56 -10.58
C TYR A 312 3.73 5.01 -9.44
N ALA A 313 4.31 3.82 -9.63
CA ALA A 313 5.21 3.20 -8.66
C ALA A 313 6.47 4.04 -8.45
N LEU A 314 7.07 4.57 -9.53
CA LEU A 314 8.24 5.44 -9.44
C LEU A 314 7.94 6.74 -8.69
N LEU A 315 6.81 7.40 -8.96
CA LEU A 315 6.39 8.59 -8.22
C LEU A 315 6.11 8.28 -6.74
N TRP A 316 5.43 7.17 -6.47
CA TRP A 316 5.15 6.73 -5.10
C TRP A 316 6.45 6.45 -4.33
N LEU A 317 7.40 5.74 -4.94
CA LEU A 317 8.70 5.43 -4.35
C LEU A 317 9.52 6.70 -4.15
N ALA A 318 9.51 7.64 -5.09
CA ALA A 318 10.22 8.92 -4.94
C ALA A 318 9.68 9.74 -3.75
N GLU A 319 8.36 9.85 -3.61
CA GLU A 319 7.75 10.53 -2.47
C GLU A 319 7.97 9.78 -1.16
N HIS A 320 7.89 8.44 -1.19
CA HIS A 320 8.27 7.60 -0.06
C HIS A 320 9.74 7.85 0.33
N ASP A 321 10.55 8.12 -0.68
CA ASP A 321 11.96 8.42 -0.55
C ASP A 321 12.27 9.88 -0.13
N GLY A 322 11.22 10.63 0.20
CA GLY A 322 11.33 11.99 0.69
C GLY A 322 11.73 13.01 -0.38
N VAL A 323 11.62 12.66 -1.66
CA VAL A 323 11.62 13.65 -2.75
C VAL A 323 10.40 14.55 -2.55
N ASP A 324 10.59 15.86 -2.73
CA ASP A 324 9.48 16.80 -2.67
C ASP A 324 8.43 16.40 -3.72
N PRO A 325 7.13 16.31 -3.37
CA PRO A 325 6.10 16.04 -4.36
C PRO A 325 6.13 16.97 -5.58
N GLU A 326 6.62 18.20 -5.45
CA GLU A 326 6.81 19.12 -6.57
C GLU A 326 7.93 18.66 -7.52
N ASP A 327 8.96 18.00 -7.01
CA ASP A 327 10.12 17.52 -7.77
C ASP A 327 10.00 16.04 -8.19
N ALA A 328 9.04 15.30 -7.63
CA ALA A 328 8.90 13.86 -7.87
C ALA A 328 8.76 13.50 -9.35
N HIS A 329 8.18 14.38 -10.17
CA HIS A 329 8.06 14.16 -11.61
C HIS A 329 9.41 14.07 -12.35
N GLU A 330 10.50 14.58 -11.78
CA GLU A 330 11.85 14.52 -12.37
C GLU A 330 12.45 13.11 -12.38
N VAL A 331 11.90 12.18 -11.58
CA VAL A 331 12.35 10.78 -11.56
C VAL A 331 11.91 10.00 -12.79
N LEU A 332 10.88 10.50 -13.48
CA LEU A 332 10.36 9.85 -14.68
C LEU A 332 11.23 10.18 -15.88
N THR A 333 11.53 9.16 -16.67
CA THR A 333 12.02 9.37 -18.03
C THR A 333 10.98 10.12 -18.86
N ARG A 334 11.42 10.69 -19.98
CA ARG A 334 10.51 11.36 -20.92
C ARG A 334 9.38 10.44 -21.40
N GLU A 335 9.70 9.19 -21.66
CA GLU A 335 8.73 8.20 -22.13
C GLU A 335 7.68 7.89 -21.05
N GLU A 336 8.12 7.67 -19.80
CA GLU A 336 7.23 7.42 -18.65
C GLU A 336 6.33 8.62 -18.33
N ALA A 337 6.87 9.84 -18.40
CA ALA A 337 6.09 11.07 -18.22
C ALA A 337 5.02 11.24 -19.30
N THR A 338 5.36 10.94 -20.56
CA THR A 338 4.38 10.93 -21.67
C THR A 338 3.34 9.84 -21.48
N TRP A 339 3.74 8.65 -21.01
CA TRP A 339 2.82 7.55 -20.74
C TRP A 339 1.78 7.95 -19.69
N LEU A 340 2.24 8.51 -18.56
CA LEU A 340 1.39 9.01 -17.48
C LEU A 340 0.47 10.16 -17.95
N TRP A 341 0.96 11.03 -18.83
CA TRP A 341 0.16 12.09 -19.44
C TRP A 341 -1.01 11.50 -20.25
N VAL A 342 -0.77 10.44 -21.04
CA VAL A 342 -1.84 9.75 -21.79
C VAL A 342 -2.84 9.07 -20.84
N ASP A 343 -2.36 8.42 -19.77
CA ASP A 343 -3.22 7.75 -18.80
C ASP A 343 -4.11 8.76 -18.05
N THR A 344 -3.54 9.91 -17.66
CA THR A 344 -4.31 11.02 -17.06
C THR A 344 -5.38 11.54 -18.03
N ALA A 345 -5.04 11.67 -19.32
CA ALA A 345 -6.02 12.06 -20.35
C ALA A 345 -7.13 11.00 -20.50
N ALA A 346 -6.81 9.71 -20.38
CA ALA A 346 -7.80 8.63 -20.41
C ALA A 346 -8.75 8.70 -19.22
N ALA A 347 -8.23 8.97 -18.02
CA ALA A 347 -9.04 9.17 -16.82
C ALA A 347 -10.02 10.36 -16.98
N VAL A 348 -9.53 11.49 -17.50
CA VAL A 348 -10.38 12.68 -17.75
C VAL A 348 -11.40 12.42 -18.86
N ALA A 349 -11.05 11.67 -19.91
CA ALA A 349 -11.97 11.33 -20.98
C ALA A 349 -13.13 10.43 -20.52
N ASP A 350 -12.86 9.49 -19.62
CA ASP A 350 -13.87 8.53 -19.14
C ASP A 350 -14.72 9.09 -17.98
N HIS A 351 -14.12 9.91 -17.10
CA HIS A 351 -14.75 10.32 -15.83
C HIS A 351 -14.87 11.84 -15.62
N GLY A 352 -14.21 12.64 -16.46
CA GLY A 352 -14.17 14.09 -16.36
C GLY A 352 -15.05 14.80 -17.38
N GLU A 353 -15.00 16.14 -17.36
CA GLU A 353 -15.71 16.96 -18.33
C GLU A 353 -14.80 17.31 -19.53
N ALA A 354 -15.39 17.42 -20.73
CA ALA A 354 -14.66 17.74 -21.97
C ALA A 354 -13.73 18.97 -21.88
N PRO A 355 -14.08 20.08 -21.19
CA PRO A 355 -13.17 21.21 -21.01
C PRO A 355 -11.90 20.86 -20.21
N MET A 356 -11.96 19.90 -19.27
CA MET A 356 -10.79 19.45 -18.53
C MET A 356 -9.81 18.71 -19.45
N LEU A 357 -10.33 17.93 -20.39
CA LEU A 357 -9.50 17.22 -21.36
C LEU A 357 -8.75 18.19 -22.29
N VAL A 358 -9.38 19.30 -22.67
CA VAL A 358 -8.71 20.37 -23.43
C VAL A 358 -7.65 21.07 -22.58
N ARG A 359 -7.94 21.40 -21.31
CA ARG A 359 -6.95 22.00 -20.41
C ARG A 359 -5.74 21.08 -20.18
N HIS A 360 -5.96 19.77 -20.12
CA HIS A 360 -4.88 18.78 -20.03
C HIS A 360 -3.99 18.75 -21.28
N LEU A 361 -4.57 18.99 -22.46
CA LEU A 361 -3.82 19.20 -23.70
C LEU A 361 -2.97 20.49 -23.65
N GLU A 362 -3.50 21.56 -23.08
CA GLU A 362 -2.78 22.84 -22.94
C GLU A 362 -1.63 22.74 -21.93
N SER A 363 -1.73 21.85 -20.94
CA SER A 363 -0.65 21.55 -19.98
C SER A 363 0.34 20.49 -20.50
N ALA A 364 0.29 20.15 -21.78
CA ALA A 364 1.13 19.10 -22.35
C ALA A 364 2.62 19.38 -22.18
N VAL A 365 3.38 18.28 -22.07
CA VAL A 365 4.81 18.30 -21.76
C VAL A 365 5.68 18.74 -22.95
N GLN A 366 5.10 18.97 -24.14
CA GLN A 366 5.80 19.43 -25.35
C GLN A 366 5.43 20.88 -25.70
N PRO A 367 6.36 21.67 -26.28
CA PRO A 367 6.11 23.06 -26.64
C PRO A 367 5.22 23.19 -27.89
N THR A 368 5.01 22.10 -28.66
CA THR A 368 4.14 22.10 -29.84
C THR A 368 3.30 20.84 -29.94
N VAL A 369 2.10 20.96 -30.49
CA VAL A 369 1.15 19.84 -30.64
C VAL A 369 1.64 18.75 -31.60
N PRO A 370 2.31 19.04 -32.75
CA PRO A 370 2.84 17.97 -33.61
C PRO A 370 3.85 17.07 -32.89
N LEU A 371 4.79 17.65 -32.13
CA LEU A 371 5.76 16.88 -31.34
C LEU A 371 5.07 16.06 -30.25
N LEU A 372 4.04 16.63 -29.60
CA LEU A 372 3.23 15.89 -28.63
C LEU A 372 2.57 14.67 -29.27
N LEU A 373 1.97 14.83 -30.44
CA LEU A 373 1.30 13.74 -31.14
C LEU A 373 2.29 12.64 -31.52
N GLU A 374 3.47 12.97 -32.02
CA GLU A 374 4.52 11.99 -32.33
C GLU A 374 4.92 11.17 -31.09
N GLU A 375 5.12 11.82 -29.94
CA GLU A 375 5.45 11.12 -28.69
C GLU A 375 4.30 10.25 -28.16
N VAL A 376 3.08 10.77 -28.16
CA VAL A 376 1.88 10.04 -27.70
C VAL A 376 1.62 8.81 -28.56
N GLN A 377 1.97 8.85 -29.85
CA GLN A 377 1.90 7.70 -30.74
C GLN A 377 2.98 6.66 -30.46
N ALA A 378 4.19 7.11 -30.08
CA ALA A 378 5.34 6.23 -29.87
C ALA A 378 5.32 5.51 -28.50
N VAL A 379 4.70 6.10 -27.48
CA VAL A 379 4.75 5.62 -26.08
C VAL A 379 4.00 4.30 -25.83
N GLY A 380 3.25 3.80 -26.80
CA GLY A 380 2.62 2.48 -26.73
C GLY A 380 1.50 2.33 -25.68
N HIS A 381 0.90 3.42 -25.21
CA HIS A 381 -0.18 3.35 -24.21
C HIS A 381 -1.46 2.68 -24.79
N PRO A 382 -2.09 1.73 -24.08
CA PRO A 382 -3.25 0.97 -24.61
C PRO A 382 -4.47 1.85 -24.92
N ARG A 383 -4.61 2.99 -24.22
CA ARG A 383 -5.69 3.97 -24.41
C ARG A 383 -5.36 5.10 -25.40
N THR A 384 -4.22 5.07 -26.11
CA THR A 384 -3.80 6.18 -27.00
C THR A 384 -4.87 6.54 -28.02
N VAL A 385 -5.47 5.56 -28.70
CA VAL A 385 -6.48 5.83 -29.74
C VAL A 385 -7.73 6.49 -29.14
N GLN A 386 -8.21 5.98 -28.02
CA GLN A 386 -9.40 6.49 -27.31
C GLN A 386 -9.17 7.94 -26.86
N VAL A 387 -8.01 8.23 -26.27
CA VAL A 387 -7.61 9.57 -25.84
C VAL A 387 -7.57 10.55 -27.00
N LEU A 388 -6.92 10.18 -28.11
CA LEU A 388 -6.83 11.05 -29.29
C LEU A 388 -8.23 11.31 -29.91
N VAL A 389 -9.11 10.30 -29.94
CA VAL A 389 -10.48 10.48 -30.41
C VAL A 389 -11.26 11.43 -29.50
N ALA A 390 -11.16 11.26 -28.17
CA ALA A 390 -11.83 12.12 -27.20
C ALA A 390 -11.31 13.57 -27.28
N LEU A 391 -9.99 13.76 -27.37
CA LEU A 391 -9.36 15.08 -27.56
C LEU A 391 -9.85 15.76 -28.84
N ALA A 392 -9.89 15.02 -29.95
CA ALA A 392 -10.35 15.56 -31.22
C ALA A 392 -11.85 15.93 -31.23
N ALA A 393 -12.65 15.29 -30.37
CA ALA A 393 -14.06 15.63 -30.18
C ALA A 393 -14.26 16.84 -29.27
N ALA A 394 -13.40 17.01 -28.26
CA ALA A 394 -13.49 18.09 -27.29
C ALA A 394 -12.84 19.41 -27.76
N HIS A 395 -11.84 19.36 -28.64
CA HIS A 395 -11.03 20.53 -28.97
C HIS A 395 -11.81 21.60 -29.80
N PRO A 396 -11.77 22.89 -29.40
CA PRO A 396 -12.54 23.95 -30.07
C PRO A 396 -11.96 24.37 -31.44
N ASP A 397 -10.65 24.24 -31.66
CA ASP A 397 -10.02 24.50 -32.96
C ASP A 397 -10.23 23.33 -33.94
N PRO A 398 -10.95 23.53 -35.07
CA PRO A 398 -11.18 22.48 -36.06
C PRO A 398 -9.91 22.01 -36.78
N ALA A 399 -8.88 22.86 -36.91
CA ALA A 399 -7.61 22.48 -37.53
C ALA A 399 -6.86 21.49 -36.63
N LEU A 400 -6.77 21.80 -35.33
CA LEU A 400 -6.14 20.92 -34.36
C LEU A 400 -6.92 19.61 -34.21
N ALA A 401 -8.25 19.69 -34.08
CA ALA A 401 -9.11 18.52 -34.01
C ALA A 401 -8.91 17.56 -35.20
N LYS A 402 -8.71 18.11 -36.42
CA LYS A 402 -8.40 17.31 -37.61
C LYS A 402 -7.01 16.65 -37.53
N ALA A 403 -6.00 17.36 -37.02
CA ALA A 403 -4.66 16.81 -36.83
C ALA A 403 -4.66 15.65 -35.82
N VAL A 404 -5.32 15.83 -34.67
CA VAL A 404 -5.47 14.79 -33.64
C VAL A 404 -6.23 13.57 -34.18
N ARG A 405 -7.32 13.77 -34.94
CA ARG A 405 -8.05 12.67 -35.62
C ARG A 405 -7.16 11.88 -36.58
N ARG A 406 -6.31 12.57 -37.35
CA ARG A 406 -5.35 11.92 -38.24
C ARG A 406 -4.35 11.08 -37.45
N ALA A 407 -3.86 11.59 -36.32
CA ALA A 407 -2.94 10.86 -35.45
C ALA A 407 -3.59 9.60 -34.87
N ALA A 408 -4.86 9.68 -34.43
CA ALA A 408 -5.60 8.51 -33.95
C ALA A 408 -5.72 7.41 -35.02
N PHE A 409 -6.04 7.81 -36.26
CA PHE A 409 -6.14 6.89 -37.38
C PHE A 409 -4.81 6.20 -37.69
N GLN A 410 -3.69 6.94 -37.66
CA GLN A 410 -2.36 6.39 -37.92
C GLN A 410 -1.98 5.30 -36.92
N VAL A 411 -2.24 5.52 -35.62
CA VAL A 411 -2.00 4.50 -34.58
C VAL A 411 -2.84 3.26 -34.82
N HIS A 412 -4.13 3.44 -35.11
CA HIS A 412 -5.03 2.32 -35.38
C HIS A 412 -4.59 1.48 -36.59
N THR A 413 -4.06 2.12 -37.64
CA THR A 413 -3.59 1.42 -38.86
C THR A 413 -2.18 0.86 -38.76
N GLY A 414 -1.34 1.39 -37.86
CA GLY A 414 0.06 0.98 -37.68
C GLY A 414 0.26 -0.15 -36.67
N GLY A 415 -0.77 -0.50 -35.89
CA GLY A 415 -0.75 -1.57 -34.88
C GLY A 415 -1.29 -2.92 -35.34
N SER A 416 -1.21 -3.25 -36.64
CA SER A 416 -1.55 -4.60 -37.18
C SER A 416 -0.33 -5.49 -37.30
#